data_AF-A0A377WL25-F1
#
_entry.id   AF-A0A377WL25-F1
#
_cell.length_a   1.000
_cell.length_b   1.000
_cell.length_c   1.000
_cell.angle_alpha   90.00
_cell.angle_beta   90.00
_cell.angle_gamma   90.00
#
_symmetry.space_group_name_H-M   'P 1'
#
loop_
_entity.id
_entity.type
_entity.pdbx_description
1 polymer ?
#
loop_
_entity_poly.entity_id
_entity_poly.type
_entity_poly.pdbx_seq_one_letter_code
_entity_poly.pdbx_strand_id
1 'polypeptide(L)'
;MKRPLAARIARSQQTWRGELPKSEQGYVFVLEESESGAVVGICAIEVAVGLNDPWYNYRVGTQVHASKELNVYQALPTLFLSNDHTGSSELCTLFLDPQWRKEGNGYLLSKSRFLFMAAFRERFNEKVVAEMRGVIDEQGYSPFWESLGKRFFAMEFSRADYLCGTGQKAFIAALMPKHPLYIDFLSPEAQAVIGKVHPQTAPARTVLEKEGFRYLNYIDIFDGGPTLECDIDRVRAIRKSRLVTTEAGENPAR
;
A
#
# COMPACT_ATOMS: atom_id res chain seq x y z
N MET A 1 20.92 -7.51 -6.65
CA MET A 1 19.48 -7.46 -6.99
C MET A 1 18.69 -8.76 -6.72
N LYS A 2 19.25 -9.98 -6.82
CA LYS A 2 18.49 -11.25 -6.61
C LYS A 2 18.16 -11.64 -5.16
N ARG A 3 18.90 -11.13 -4.17
CA ARG A 3 18.77 -11.54 -2.75
C ARG A 3 17.44 -11.13 -2.09
N PRO A 4 16.91 -9.90 -2.28
CA PRO A 4 15.65 -9.48 -1.63
C PRO A 4 14.42 -10.29 -2.08
N LEU A 5 14.28 -10.55 -3.39
CA LEU A 5 13.17 -11.34 -3.91
C LEU A 5 13.23 -12.80 -3.45
N ALA A 6 14.42 -13.42 -3.49
CA ALA A 6 14.61 -14.77 -2.99
C ALA A 6 14.25 -14.90 -1.51
N ALA A 7 14.67 -13.94 -0.68
CA ALA A 7 14.30 -13.89 0.73
C ALA A 7 12.78 -13.77 0.91
N ARG A 8 12.10 -12.95 0.09
CA ARG A 8 10.65 -12.80 0.15
C ARG A 8 9.89 -14.07 -0.22
N ILE A 9 10.37 -14.80 -1.23
CA ILE A 9 9.82 -16.10 -1.63
C ILE A 9 10.02 -17.13 -0.51
N ALA A 10 11.22 -17.22 0.06
CA ALA A 10 11.52 -18.12 1.17
C ALA A 10 10.63 -17.83 2.39
N ARG A 11 10.46 -16.55 2.74
CA ARG A 11 9.56 -16.10 3.81
C ARG A 11 8.10 -16.49 3.53
N SER A 12 7.65 -16.40 2.28
CA SER A 12 6.30 -16.85 1.91
C SER A 12 6.12 -18.36 2.07
N GLN A 13 7.13 -19.16 1.73
CA GLN A 13 7.09 -20.61 1.94
C GLN A 13 7.10 -20.98 3.43
N GLN A 14 7.90 -20.28 4.25
CA GLN A 14 7.91 -20.46 5.71
C GLN A 14 6.58 -20.05 6.35
N THR A 15 5.94 -18.97 5.84
CA THR A 15 4.59 -18.55 6.25
C THR A 15 3.57 -19.66 6.01
N TRP A 16 3.61 -20.30 4.83
CA TRP A 16 2.74 -21.43 4.50
C TRP A 16 2.90 -22.61 5.46
N ARG A 17 4.14 -22.88 5.89
CA ARG A 17 4.45 -23.94 6.86
C ARG A 17 4.14 -23.58 8.31
N GLY A 18 3.72 -22.34 8.59
CA GLY A 18 3.44 -21.87 9.94
C GLY A 18 4.69 -21.69 10.82
N GLU A 19 5.85 -21.47 10.20
CA GLU A 19 7.15 -21.41 10.89
C GLU A 19 7.51 -20.02 11.41
N LEU A 20 6.74 -18.99 11.04
CA LEU A 20 7.05 -17.59 11.33
C LEU A 20 6.05 -16.99 12.32
N PRO A 21 6.51 -16.06 13.19
CA PRO A 21 5.60 -15.23 13.97
C PRO A 21 4.77 -14.34 13.06
N LYS A 22 3.59 -13.92 13.52
CA LYS A 22 2.63 -13.11 12.74
C LYS A 22 3.25 -11.86 12.10
N SER A 23 4.22 -11.24 12.76
CA SER A 23 4.92 -10.03 12.30
C SER A 23 5.82 -10.25 11.08
N GLU A 24 6.16 -11.50 10.77
CA GLU A 24 7.04 -11.87 9.65
C GLU A 24 6.28 -12.63 8.55
N GLN A 25 5.00 -12.92 8.76
CA GLN A 25 4.21 -13.69 7.82
C GLN A 25 3.80 -12.85 6.60
N GLY A 26 3.96 -13.42 5.41
CA GLY A 26 3.49 -12.81 4.18
C GLY A 26 3.33 -13.84 3.05
N TYR A 27 2.44 -13.54 2.10
CA TYR A 27 2.14 -14.40 0.96
C TYR A 27 2.58 -13.71 -0.33
N VAL A 28 3.21 -14.47 -1.24
CA VAL A 28 3.57 -14.00 -2.58
C VAL A 28 2.88 -14.89 -3.60
N PHE A 29 2.30 -14.26 -4.62
CA PHE A 29 1.63 -14.90 -5.74
C PHE A 29 2.27 -14.43 -7.03
N VAL A 30 2.32 -15.31 -8.02
CA VAL A 30 2.75 -14.99 -9.38
C VAL A 30 1.63 -15.31 -10.36
N LEU A 31 1.54 -14.52 -11.42
CA LEU A 31 0.76 -14.86 -12.60
C LEU A 31 1.71 -15.47 -13.62
N GLU A 32 1.44 -16.71 -13.99
CA GLU A 32 2.22 -17.49 -14.95
C GLU A 32 1.41 -17.68 -16.23
N GLU A 33 2.05 -17.46 -17.36
CA GLU A 33 1.51 -17.82 -18.67
C GLU A 33 1.68 -19.33 -18.87
N SER A 34 0.57 -20.04 -19.08
CA SER A 34 0.53 -21.50 -18.96
C SER A 34 1.26 -22.27 -20.07
N GLU A 35 1.42 -21.70 -21.27
CA GLU A 35 2.09 -22.39 -22.39
C GLU A 35 3.62 -22.30 -22.29
N SER A 36 4.14 -21.12 -21.96
CA SER A 36 5.58 -20.82 -21.88
C SER A 36 6.17 -20.98 -20.49
N GLY A 37 5.34 -20.99 -19.44
CA GLY A 37 5.79 -20.94 -18.04
C GLY A 37 6.37 -19.58 -17.64
N ALA A 38 6.16 -18.54 -18.44
CA ALA A 38 6.68 -17.22 -18.16
C ALA A 38 5.91 -16.57 -16.98
N VAL A 39 6.64 -16.08 -15.98
CA VAL A 39 6.07 -15.27 -14.89
C VAL A 39 5.87 -13.83 -15.39
N VAL A 40 4.62 -13.42 -15.52
CA VAL A 40 4.21 -12.15 -16.14
C VAL A 40 3.66 -11.13 -15.14
N GLY A 41 3.38 -11.56 -13.91
CA GLY A 41 2.91 -10.69 -12.84
C GLY A 41 3.22 -11.22 -11.45
N ILE A 42 3.18 -10.32 -10.47
CA ILE A 42 3.41 -10.63 -9.06
C ILE A 42 2.49 -9.79 -8.18
N CYS A 43 1.97 -10.40 -7.13
CA CYS A 43 1.33 -9.67 -6.04
C CYS A 43 1.64 -10.29 -4.68
N ALA A 44 1.41 -9.54 -3.60
CA ALA A 44 1.67 -10.04 -2.26
C ALA A 44 0.62 -9.57 -1.24
N ILE A 45 0.70 -10.18 -0.05
CA ILE A 45 -0.03 -9.79 1.14
C ILE A 45 0.95 -9.85 2.32
N GLU A 46 1.08 -8.78 3.11
CA GLU A 46 1.67 -8.89 4.45
C GLU A 46 0.55 -9.20 5.45
N VAL A 47 0.78 -10.15 6.36
CA VAL A 47 -0.25 -10.56 7.34
C VAL A 47 -0.51 -9.46 8.35
N ALA A 48 0.53 -8.83 8.88
CA ALA A 48 0.43 -7.75 9.84
C ALA A 48 1.59 -6.75 9.68
N VAL A 49 1.29 -5.52 9.27
CA VAL A 49 2.29 -4.44 9.21
C VAL A 49 2.55 -3.86 10.59
N GLY A 50 3.70 -3.23 10.80
CA GLY A 50 3.95 -2.43 12.01
C GLY A 50 4.36 -3.21 13.26
N LEU A 51 4.40 -4.55 13.24
CA LEU A 51 4.64 -5.36 14.45
C LEU A 51 6.11 -5.52 14.82
N ASN A 52 7.02 -5.61 13.85
CA ASN A 52 8.47 -5.66 14.09
C ASN A 52 9.07 -4.24 14.02
N ASP A 53 8.80 -3.54 12.92
CA ASP A 53 9.18 -2.15 12.70
C ASP A 53 7.91 -1.31 12.52
N PRO A 54 7.83 -0.10 13.11
CA PRO A 54 6.67 0.76 12.94
C PRO A 54 6.40 1.04 11.45
N TRP A 55 5.12 0.97 11.09
CA TRP A 55 4.64 1.32 9.75
C TRP A 55 4.07 2.72 9.81
N TYR A 56 4.85 3.69 9.32
CA TYR A 56 4.57 5.12 9.48
C TYR A 56 3.77 5.68 8.31
N ASN A 57 2.80 6.54 8.62
CA ASN A 57 2.06 7.36 7.67
C ASN A 57 1.92 8.78 8.23
N TYR A 58 1.53 9.73 7.39
CA TYR A 58 0.92 10.96 7.87
C TYR A 58 -0.60 10.83 7.88
N ARG A 59 -1.21 11.12 9.03
CA ARG A 59 -2.65 11.39 9.12
C ARG A 59 -2.91 12.85 8.75
N VAL A 60 -3.70 13.07 7.72
CA VAL A 60 -4.16 14.39 7.28
C VAL A 60 -5.30 14.83 8.20
N GLY A 61 -5.05 15.89 8.97
CA GLY A 61 -5.99 16.43 9.94
C GLY A 61 -6.32 17.90 9.71
N THR A 62 -7.08 18.47 10.63
CA THR A 62 -7.42 19.89 10.65
C THR A 62 -7.22 20.43 12.05
N GLN A 63 -6.49 21.54 12.18
CA GLN A 63 -6.33 22.26 13.43
C GLN A 63 -7.06 23.60 13.33
N VAL A 64 -7.97 23.86 14.27
CA VAL A 64 -8.73 25.11 14.32
C VAL A 64 -8.07 26.09 15.27
N HIS A 65 -7.79 27.29 14.76
CA HIS A 65 -7.38 28.46 15.53
C HIS A 65 -8.54 29.43 15.60
N ALA A 66 -9.01 29.74 16.80
CA ALA A 66 -10.13 30.66 17.01
C ALA A 66 -9.73 31.73 18.04
N SER A 67 -9.85 33.00 17.66
CA SER A 67 -9.72 34.13 18.56
C SER A 67 -10.99 34.96 18.52
N LYS A 68 -11.75 34.91 19.61
CA LYS A 68 -13.00 35.68 19.75
C LYS A 68 -12.74 37.19 19.74
N GLU A 69 -11.65 37.63 20.38
CA GLU A 69 -11.25 39.03 20.47
C GLU A 69 -10.94 39.63 19.10
N LEU A 70 -10.25 38.86 18.24
CA LEU A 70 -9.89 39.29 16.89
C LEU A 70 -10.93 38.90 15.84
N ASN A 71 -12.03 38.25 16.23
CA ASN A 71 -13.02 37.64 15.32
C ASN A 71 -12.36 36.76 14.23
N VAL A 72 -11.34 35.99 14.61
CA VAL A 72 -10.61 35.09 13.71
C VAL A 72 -11.06 33.66 13.96
N TYR A 73 -11.39 32.95 12.88
CA TYR A 73 -11.58 31.49 12.87
C TYR A 73 -10.87 30.94 11.64
N GLN A 74 -9.88 30.08 11.84
CA GLN A 74 -9.07 29.49 10.78
C GLN A 74 -8.96 27.99 11.01
N ALA A 75 -9.38 27.19 10.03
CA ALA A 75 -9.25 25.74 10.04
C ALA A 75 -8.11 25.34 9.09
N LEU A 76 -6.96 25.03 9.66
CA LEU A 76 -5.72 24.79 8.91
C LEU A 76 -5.46 23.30 8.72
N PRO A 77 -5.17 22.83 7.49
CA PRO A 77 -4.83 21.45 7.22
C PRO A 77 -3.45 21.09 7.80
N THR A 78 -3.33 19.89 8.37
CA THR A 78 -2.12 19.44 9.08
C THR A 78 -1.76 18.00 8.74
N LEU A 79 -0.48 17.65 8.88
CA LEU A 79 0.05 16.28 8.80
C LEU A 79 0.54 15.87 10.19
N PHE A 80 0.00 14.78 10.72
CA PHE A 80 0.44 14.15 11.97
C PHE A 80 1.15 12.85 11.65
N LEU A 81 2.41 12.70 12.08
CA LEU A 81 3.08 11.40 12.00
C LEU A 81 2.30 10.39 12.86
N SER A 82 2.00 9.24 12.27
CA SER A 82 1.18 8.19 12.87
C SER A 82 1.70 6.80 12.46
N ASN A 83 1.27 5.80 13.20
CA ASN A 83 1.42 4.37 12.91
C ASN A 83 0.11 3.61 13.24
N ASP A 84 -1.04 4.27 13.05
CA ASP A 84 -2.38 3.80 13.43
C ASP A 84 -2.78 2.46 12.77
N HIS A 85 -2.16 2.10 11.63
CA HIS A 85 -2.44 0.84 10.93
C HIS A 85 -1.64 -0.36 11.45
N THR A 86 -0.83 -0.21 12.50
CA THR A 86 -0.10 -1.30 13.13
C THR A 86 -1.02 -2.51 13.41
N GLY A 87 -0.62 -3.68 12.93
CA GLY A 87 -1.38 -4.92 13.02
C GLY A 87 -2.32 -5.18 11.84
N SER A 88 -2.56 -4.22 10.95
CA SER A 88 -3.42 -4.43 9.77
C SER A 88 -2.78 -5.39 8.76
N SER A 89 -3.60 -6.13 8.01
CA SER A 89 -3.12 -6.84 6.83
C SER A 89 -2.93 -5.86 5.68
N GLU A 90 -1.96 -6.09 4.80
CA GLU A 90 -1.63 -5.16 3.72
C GLU A 90 -1.63 -5.84 2.36
N LEU A 91 -2.33 -5.26 1.40
CA LEU A 91 -2.18 -5.57 -0.02
C LEU A 91 -0.96 -4.84 -0.58
N CYS A 92 0.21 -5.45 -0.45
CA CYS A 92 1.45 -4.91 -0.98
C CYS A 92 1.80 -5.56 -2.31
N THR A 93 2.71 -4.95 -3.07
CA THR A 93 3.22 -5.45 -4.35
C THR A 93 2.13 -5.76 -5.36
N LEU A 94 2.08 -4.99 -6.44
CA LEU A 94 1.22 -5.30 -7.56
C LEU A 94 1.93 -4.85 -8.82
N PHE A 95 2.42 -5.82 -9.57
CA PHE A 95 3.06 -5.56 -10.83
C PHE A 95 2.58 -6.57 -11.87
N LEU A 96 2.25 -6.04 -13.03
CA LEU A 96 1.89 -6.82 -14.21
C LEU A 96 2.65 -6.22 -15.38
N ASP A 97 3.35 -7.08 -16.12
CA ASP A 97 4.05 -6.72 -17.33
C ASP A 97 3.08 -5.96 -18.27
N PRO A 98 3.47 -4.80 -18.84
CA PRO A 98 2.63 -4.03 -19.74
C PRO A 98 1.98 -4.83 -20.87
N GLN A 99 2.67 -5.82 -21.44
CA GLN A 99 2.14 -6.67 -22.52
C GLN A 99 0.98 -7.57 -22.05
N TRP A 100 0.93 -7.84 -20.75
CA TRP A 100 -0.05 -8.69 -20.10
C TRP A 100 -1.19 -7.91 -19.44
N ARG A 101 -1.21 -6.58 -19.54
CA ARG A 101 -2.30 -5.71 -19.06
C ARG A 101 -3.51 -5.72 -20.00
N LYS A 102 -4.00 -6.92 -20.29
CA LYS A 102 -5.13 -7.22 -21.17
C LYS A 102 -6.03 -8.27 -20.52
N GLU A 103 -7.20 -8.47 -21.08
CA GLU A 103 -8.05 -9.65 -20.83
C GLU A 103 -8.39 -9.90 -19.34
N GLY A 104 -8.38 -8.84 -18.50
CA GLY A 104 -8.70 -8.97 -17.08
C GLY A 104 -7.58 -9.52 -16.20
N ASN A 105 -6.36 -9.74 -16.71
CA ASN A 105 -5.22 -10.25 -15.94
C ASN A 105 -4.91 -9.41 -14.69
N GLY A 106 -5.01 -8.08 -14.80
CA GLY A 106 -4.83 -7.18 -13.65
C GLY A 106 -5.91 -7.36 -12.58
N TYR A 107 -7.16 -7.66 -12.99
CA TYR A 107 -8.23 -7.98 -12.05
C TYR A 107 -8.00 -9.34 -11.39
N LEU A 108 -7.61 -10.36 -12.16
CA LEU A 108 -7.28 -11.67 -11.62
C LEU A 108 -6.15 -11.57 -10.58
N LEU A 109 -5.03 -10.96 -10.95
CA LEU A 109 -3.86 -10.81 -10.08
C LEU A 109 -4.20 -10.00 -8.81
N SER A 110 -5.01 -8.95 -8.93
CA SER A 110 -5.41 -8.18 -7.75
C SER A 110 -6.40 -8.94 -6.86
N LYS A 111 -7.42 -9.57 -7.45
CA LYS A 111 -8.53 -10.21 -6.73
C LYS A 111 -8.23 -11.60 -6.19
N SER A 112 -7.24 -12.30 -6.73
CA SER A 112 -6.76 -13.57 -6.18
C SER A 112 -6.41 -13.41 -4.70
N ARG A 113 -5.82 -12.27 -4.31
CA ARG A 113 -5.52 -11.92 -2.91
C ARG A 113 -6.76 -11.89 -2.03
N PHE A 114 -7.87 -11.33 -2.53
CA PHE A 114 -9.13 -11.31 -1.78
C PHE A 114 -9.74 -12.70 -1.64
N LEU A 115 -9.74 -13.49 -2.71
CA LEU A 115 -10.23 -14.87 -2.64
C LEU A 115 -9.36 -15.72 -1.69
N PHE A 116 -8.05 -15.49 -1.69
CA PHE A 116 -7.14 -16.09 -0.72
C PHE A 116 -7.47 -15.67 0.72
N MET A 117 -7.66 -14.38 0.96
CA MET A 117 -8.10 -13.86 2.26
C MET A 117 -9.44 -14.43 2.71
N ALA A 118 -10.36 -14.68 1.78
CA ALA A 118 -11.65 -15.31 2.09
C ALA A 118 -11.50 -16.78 2.47
N ALA A 119 -10.65 -17.53 1.75
CA ALA A 119 -10.41 -18.95 1.99
C ALA A 119 -9.64 -19.23 3.30
N PHE A 120 -8.78 -18.29 3.71
CA PHE A 120 -7.91 -18.41 4.90
C PHE A 120 -8.13 -17.25 5.87
N ARG A 121 -9.41 -16.93 6.13
CA ARG A 121 -9.84 -15.72 6.86
C ARG A 121 -9.21 -15.57 8.24
N GLU A 122 -8.94 -16.68 8.93
CA GLU A 122 -8.31 -16.74 10.26
C GLU A 122 -6.87 -16.23 10.28
N ARG A 123 -6.22 -16.16 9.10
CA ARG A 123 -4.83 -15.72 8.96
C ARG A 123 -4.69 -14.21 8.85
N PHE A 124 -5.78 -13.48 8.63
CA PHE A 124 -5.77 -12.05 8.33
C PHE A 124 -6.50 -11.23 9.40
N ASN A 125 -6.10 -9.97 9.51
CA ASN A 125 -6.63 -9.04 10.50
C ASN A 125 -7.93 -8.39 10.03
N GLU A 126 -8.64 -7.75 10.97
CA GLU A 126 -9.93 -7.10 10.70
C GLU A 126 -9.82 -5.98 9.65
N LYS A 127 -8.71 -5.25 9.64
CA LYS A 127 -8.43 -4.21 8.65
C LYS A 127 -7.46 -4.70 7.59
N VAL A 128 -7.79 -4.36 6.34
CA VAL A 128 -6.89 -4.48 5.19
C VAL A 128 -6.56 -3.10 4.67
N VAL A 129 -5.29 -2.82 4.48
CA VAL A 129 -4.78 -1.57 3.93
C VAL A 129 -4.06 -1.78 2.60
N ALA A 130 -3.95 -0.73 1.81
CA ALA A 130 -3.15 -0.67 0.60
C ALA A 130 -2.55 0.73 0.50
N GLU A 131 -1.24 0.85 0.68
CA GLU A 131 -0.51 2.09 0.42
C GLU A 131 -0.26 2.22 -1.09
N MET A 132 -0.73 3.32 -1.65
CA MET A 132 -0.75 3.52 -3.10
C MET A 132 0.33 4.53 -3.47
N ARG A 133 1.25 4.15 -4.36
CA ARG A 133 2.31 5.03 -4.86
C ARG A 133 1.76 6.40 -5.28
N GLY A 134 2.33 7.45 -4.70
CA GLY A 134 2.03 8.86 -4.95
C GLY A 134 2.63 9.39 -6.24
N VAL A 135 2.52 10.70 -6.45
CA VAL A 135 2.97 11.34 -7.69
C VAL A 135 4.49 11.50 -7.68
N ILE A 136 5.13 10.82 -8.63
CA ILE A 136 6.56 10.91 -8.94
C ILE A 136 6.65 11.01 -10.47
N ASP A 137 7.37 11.98 -11.00
CA ASP A 137 7.49 12.13 -12.45
C ASP A 137 8.48 11.13 -13.08
N GLU A 138 8.66 11.24 -14.40
CA GLU A 138 9.55 10.36 -15.16
C GLU A 138 11.04 10.55 -14.82
N GLN A 139 11.40 11.70 -14.25
CA GLN A 139 12.74 12.03 -13.79
C GLN A 139 12.97 11.58 -12.32
N GLY A 140 11.95 11.04 -11.65
CA GLY A 140 12.02 10.60 -10.26
C GLY A 140 11.80 11.73 -9.25
N TYR A 141 11.28 12.88 -9.68
CA TYR A 141 10.92 14.00 -8.81
C TYR A 141 9.58 13.75 -8.14
N SER A 142 9.53 13.87 -6.82
CA SER A 142 8.29 13.90 -6.04
C SER A 142 8.10 15.30 -5.44
N PRO A 143 7.04 16.03 -5.82
CA PRO A 143 6.76 17.36 -5.24
C PRO A 143 6.63 17.31 -3.72
N PHE A 144 6.01 16.24 -3.19
CA PHE A 144 5.84 16.05 -1.75
C PHE A 144 7.19 15.83 -1.05
N TRP A 145 8.04 14.94 -1.59
CA TRP A 145 9.38 14.69 -1.03
C TRP A 145 10.23 15.95 -0.99
N GLU A 146 10.25 16.71 -2.07
CA GLU A 146 11.10 17.90 -2.20
C GLU A 146 10.66 19.02 -1.27
N SER A 147 9.35 19.19 -1.08
CA SER A 147 8.85 20.19 -0.13
C SER A 147 9.02 19.78 1.33
N LEU A 148 9.01 18.49 1.64
CA LEU A 148 8.98 17.99 3.02
C LEU A 148 10.16 17.08 3.36
N GLY A 149 10.16 15.86 2.83
CA GLY A 149 11.08 14.80 3.25
C GLY A 149 12.57 15.18 3.10
N LYS A 150 12.96 15.78 1.99
CA LYS A 150 14.36 16.18 1.73
C LYS A 150 14.96 17.06 2.81
N ARG A 151 14.15 17.89 3.47
CA ARG A 151 14.57 18.79 4.56
C ARG A 151 15.00 18.03 5.83
N PHE A 152 14.42 16.86 6.06
CA PHE A 152 14.68 16.04 7.26
C PHE A 152 15.70 14.94 6.99
N PHE A 153 15.64 14.31 5.82
CA PHE A 153 16.49 13.17 5.49
C PHE A 153 17.82 13.54 4.83
N ALA A 154 17.96 14.78 4.35
CA ALA A 154 19.17 15.28 3.66
C ALA A 154 19.69 14.33 2.56
N MET A 155 18.77 13.67 1.86
CA MET A 155 19.06 12.74 0.76
C MET A 155 18.00 12.80 -0.34
N GLU A 156 18.36 12.33 -1.53
CA GLU A 156 17.44 12.24 -2.67
C GLU A 156 16.38 11.15 -2.47
N PHE A 157 15.20 11.36 -3.08
CA PHE A 157 14.06 10.45 -2.98
C PHE A 157 14.43 9.01 -3.33
N SER A 158 15.14 8.81 -4.44
CA SER A 158 15.55 7.49 -4.92
C SER A 158 16.41 6.71 -3.91
N ARG A 159 17.20 7.41 -3.10
CA ARG A 159 17.98 6.80 -2.03
C ARG A 159 17.11 6.42 -0.84
N ALA A 160 16.19 7.31 -0.43
CA ALA A 160 15.26 7.02 0.65
C ALA A 160 14.34 5.84 0.30
N ASP A 161 13.77 5.83 -0.91
CA ASP A 161 12.94 4.75 -1.45
C ASP A 161 13.71 3.41 -1.49
N TYR A 162 14.97 3.43 -1.94
CA TYR A 162 15.81 2.24 -1.95
C TYR A 162 16.10 1.70 -0.54
N LEU A 163 16.38 2.57 0.44
CA LEU A 163 16.61 2.15 1.83
C LEU A 163 15.35 1.52 2.44
N CYS A 164 14.18 2.12 2.19
CA CYS A 164 12.89 1.56 2.59
C CYS A 164 12.62 0.21 1.92
N GLY A 165 12.83 0.11 0.61
CA GLY A 165 12.65 -1.12 -0.18
C GLY A 165 13.60 -2.25 0.20
N THR A 166 14.74 -1.94 0.83
CA THR A 166 15.69 -2.92 1.37
C THR A 166 15.46 -3.26 2.85
N GLY A 167 14.41 -2.69 3.46
CA GLY A 167 13.99 -3.00 4.84
C GLY A 167 14.71 -2.20 5.92
N GLN A 168 15.55 -1.23 5.56
CA GLN A 168 16.21 -0.37 6.53
C GLN A 168 15.26 0.75 6.96
N LYS A 169 14.34 0.52 7.90
CA LYS A 169 13.33 1.52 8.30
C LYS A 169 13.69 2.32 9.56
N ALA A 170 14.75 1.92 10.28
CA ALA A 170 15.16 2.53 11.53
C ALA A 170 15.47 4.05 11.42
N PHE A 171 15.91 4.51 10.25
CA PHE A 171 16.24 5.93 10.02
C PHE A 171 15.01 6.84 10.05
N ILE A 172 13.82 6.32 9.74
CA ILE A 172 12.57 7.09 9.69
C ILE A 172 12.25 7.66 11.07
N ALA A 173 12.28 6.82 12.10
CA ALA A 173 11.99 7.23 13.47
C ALA A 173 12.97 8.29 14.00
N ALA A 174 14.21 8.29 13.51
CA ALA A 174 15.25 9.23 13.92
C ALA A 174 15.13 10.60 13.25
N LEU A 175 14.58 10.66 12.03
CA LEU A 175 14.64 11.86 11.18
C LEU A 175 13.29 12.55 11.01
N MET A 176 12.17 11.85 11.20
CA MET A 176 10.85 12.45 10.98
C MET A 176 10.45 13.44 12.08
N PRO A 177 9.75 14.54 11.74
CA PRO A 177 9.26 15.49 12.72
C PRO A 177 8.18 14.85 13.60
N LYS A 178 8.32 15.06 14.93
CA LYS A 178 7.38 14.54 15.94
C LYS A 178 6.14 15.43 16.13
N HIS A 179 6.19 16.65 15.62
CA HIS A 179 5.12 17.64 15.76
C HIS A 179 4.31 17.76 14.47
N PRO A 180 3.03 18.17 14.56
CA PRO A 180 2.19 18.34 13.40
C PRO A 180 2.77 19.40 12.45
N LEU A 181 2.68 19.14 11.16
CA LEU A 181 3.12 20.06 10.12
C LEU A 181 1.90 20.71 9.48
N TYR A 182 1.89 22.04 9.34
CA TYR A 182 0.87 22.71 8.55
C TYR A 182 1.12 22.45 7.07
N ILE A 183 0.10 21.95 6.37
CA ILE A 183 0.17 21.71 4.91
C ILE A 183 0.40 23.03 4.17
N ASP A 184 -0.10 24.16 4.70
CA ASP A 184 0.07 25.49 4.13
C ASP A 184 1.53 25.97 4.05
N PHE A 185 2.46 25.32 4.79
CA PHE A 185 3.90 25.59 4.70
C PHE A 185 4.62 24.79 3.61
N LEU A 186 3.91 23.88 2.95
CA LEU A 186 4.45 23.12 1.81
C LEU A 186 4.29 23.94 0.52
N SER A 187 5.10 23.62 -0.50
CA SER A 187 4.97 24.24 -1.81
C SER A 187 3.58 23.95 -2.42
N PRO A 188 3.03 24.85 -3.26
CA PRO A 188 1.72 24.62 -3.89
C PRO A 188 1.61 23.29 -4.66
N GLU A 189 2.70 22.87 -5.33
CA GLU A 189 2.78 21.59 -6.02
C GLU A 189 2.74 20.39 -5.07
N ALA A 190 3.38 20.47 -3.90
CA ALA A 190 3.33 19.43 -2.88
C ALA A 190 1.93 19.31 -2.29
N GLN A 191 1.27 20.45 -2.01
CA GLN A 191 -0.12 20.46 -1.53
C GLN A 191 -1.06 19.81 -2.56
N ALA A 192 -0.86 20.05 -3.85
CA ALA A 192 -1.72 19.53 -4.92
C ALA A 192 -1.65 17.99 -5.07
N VAL A 193 -0.54 17.36 -4.68
CA VAL A 193 -0.34 15.90 -4.82
C VAL A 193 -0.67 15.09 -3.57
N ILE A 194 -0.97 15.72 -2.42
CA ILE A 194 -1.38 15.02 -1.19
C ILE A 194 -2.61 14.14 -1.45
N GLY A 195 -2.48 12.85 -1.15
CA GLY A 195 -3.55 11.85 -1.33
C GLY A 195 -3.85 11.52 -2.80
N LYS A 196 -3.01 11.97 -3.74
CA LYS A 196 -3.09 11.63 -5.17
C LYS A 196 -2.18 10.43 -5.46
N VAL A 197 -2.64 9.58 -6.38
CA VAL A 197 -1.87 8.41 -6.84
C VAL A 197 -1.13 8.75 -8.12
N HIS A 198 0.00 8.08 -8.38
CA HIS A 198 0.65 8.09 -9.68
C HIS A 198 -0.34 7.70 -10.80
N PRO A 199 -0.22 8.24 -12.03
CA PRO A 199 -1.09 7.85 -13.15
C PRO A 199 -1.13 6.34 -13.42
N GLN A 200 0.02 5.67 -13.32
CA GLN A 200 0.10 4.20 -13.48
C GLN A 200 -0.53 3.41 -12.32
N THR A 201 -0.78 4.06 -11.18
CA THR A 201 -1.41 3.47 -9.98
C THR A 201 -2.94 3.70 -9.97
N ALA A 202 -3.45 4.68 -10.72
CA ALA A 202 -4.87 5.02 -10.78
C ALA A 202 -5.81 3.84 -11.14
N PRO A 203 -5.45 2.91 -12.06
CA PRO A 203 -6.26 1.73 -12.31
C PRO A 203 -6.39 0.82 -11.08
N ALA A 204 -5.30 0.62 -10.33
CA ALA A 204 -5.31 -0.20 -9.12
C ALA A 204 -6.18 0.43 -8.02
N ARG A 205 -6.09 1.75 -7.82
CA ARG A 205 -6.98 2.50 -6.91
C ARG A 205 -8.45 2.28 -7.24
N THR A 206 -8.80 2.40 -8.53
CA THR A 206 -10.18 2.20 -9.00
C THR A 206 -10.68 0.78 -8.70
N VAL A 207 -9.82 -0.23 -8.85
CA VAL A 207 -10.16 -1.62 -8.50
C VAL A 207 -10.46 -1.75 -7.01
N LEU A 208 -9.59 -1.20 -6.15
CA LEU A 208 -9.77 -1.30 -4.69
C LEU A 208 -11.02 -0.55 -4.21
N GLU A 209 -11.27 0.66 -4.72
CA GLU A 209 -12.47 1.44 -4.35
C GLU A 209 -13.76 0.70 -4.75
N LYS A 210 -13.78 0.01 -5.89
CA LYS A 210 -14.90 -0.86 -6.31
C LYS A 210 -15.07 -2.09 -5.41
N GLU A 211 -14.02 -2.52 -4.71
CA GLU A 211 -14.09 -3.60 -3.73
C GLU A 211 -14.47 -3.10 -2.33
N GLY A 212 -14.56 -1.78 -2.11
CA GLY A 212 -15.01 -1.17 -0.85
C GLY A 212 -13.93 -0.45 -0.06
N PHE A 213 -12.69 -0.39 -0.58
CA PHE A 213 -11.63 0.39 0.05
C PHE A 213 -11.91 1.89 -0.03
N ARG A 214 -11.45 2.64 0.97
CA ARG A 214 -11.65 4.09 1.05
C ARG A 214 -10.37 4.78 1.51
N TYR A 215 -10.16 5.98 1.00
CA TYR A 215 -9.18 6.90 1.53
C TYR A 215 -9.72 7.51 2.83
N LEU A 216 -9.04 7.26 3.95
CA LEU A 216 -9.42 7.78 5.28
C LEU A 216 -8.37 8.74 5.84
N ASN A 217 -7.85 9.62 4.99
CA ASN A 217 -6.93 10.70 5.38
C ASN A 217 -5.57 10.21 5.90
N TYR A 218 -5.02 9.15 5.31
CA TYR A 218 -3.65 8.72 5.56
C TYR A 218 -2.85 8.72 4.27
N ILE A 219 -1.64 9.27 4.32
CA ILE A 219 -0.73 9.32 3.18
C ILE A 219 0.64 8.75 3.54
N ASP A 220 1.33 8.21 2.54
CA ASP A 220 2.73 7.84 2.64
C ASP A 220 3.59 9.05 3.03
N ILE A 221 4.64 8.78 3.80
CA ILE A 221 5.53 9.80 4.34
C ILE A 221 6.57 10.31 3.35
N PHE A 222 6.79 9.60 2.23
CA PHE A 222 7.78 9.92 1.22
C PHE A 222 7.19 10.65 0.02
N ASP A 223 6.13 10.10 -0.58
CA ASP A 223 5.56 10.60 -1.84
C ASP A 223 4.14 11.19 -1.72
N GLY A 224 3.55 11.14 -0.53
CA GLY A 224 2.22 11.68 -0.24
C GLY A 224 1.07 10.89 -0.87
N GLY A 225 1.35 9.69 -1.40
CA GLY A 225 0.36 8.77 -1.94
C GLY A 225 -0.62 8.28 -0.88
N PRO A 226 -1.90 8.03 -1.22
CA PRO A 226 -2.91 7.67 -0.24
C PRO A 226 -2.79 6.22 0.25
N THR A 227 -3.02 6.00 1.53
CA THR A 227 -3.36 4.69 2.09
C THR A 227 -4.88 4.49 2.01
N LEU A 228 -5.30 3.43 1.34
CA LEU A 228 -6.68 2.99 1.29
C LEU A 228 -6.92 1.90 2.32
N GLU A 229 -8.06 1.91 3.00
CA GLU A 229 -8.41 0.88 3.98
C GLU A 229 -9.82 0.33 3.80
N CYS A 230 -10.03 -0.90 4.26
CA CYS A 230 -11.33 -1.55 4.32
C CYS A 230 -11.37 -2.55 5.50
N ASP A 231 -12.52 -2.68 6.15
CA ASP A 231 -12.76 -3.86 6.99
C ASP A 231 -12.81 -5.09 6.08
N ILE A 232 -12.04 -6.13 6.38
CA ILE A 232 -11.85 -7.30 5.52
C ILE A 232 -13.18 -7.96 5.14
N ASP A 233 -14.13 -8.05 6.07
CA ASP A 233 -15.45 -8.67 5.87
C ASP A 233 -16.41 -7.78 5.04
N ARG A 234 -16.03 -6.51 4.81
CA ARG A 234 -16.75 -5.59 3.91
C ARG A 234 -16.20 -5.58 2.50
N VAL A 235 -15.00 -6.12 2.27
CA VAL A 235 -14.43 -6.25 0.94
C VAL A 235 -15.39 -7.06 0.06
N ARG A 236 -15.86 -6.48 -1.04
CA ARG A 236 -16.91 -7.07 -1.88
C ARG A 236 -16.53 -8.47 -2.37
N ALA A 237 -15.32 -8.66 -2.89
CA ALA A 237 -14.84 -9.96 -3.35
C ALA A 237 -14.83 -11.02 -2.25
N ILE A 238 -14.50 -10.65 -1.00
CA ILE A 238 -14.53 -11.55 0.15
C ILE A 238 -15.97 -11.87 0.53
N ARG A 239 -16.77 -10.83 0.82
CA ARG A 239 -18.17 -10.94 1.26
C ARG A 239 -19.07 -11.68 0.27
N LYS A 240 -18.82 -11.54 -1.03
CA LYS A 240 -19.62 -12.17 -2.09
C LYS A 240 -19.00 -13.48 -2.62
N SER A 241 -17.84 -13.89 -2.12
CA SER A 241 -17.24 -15.19 -2.49
C SER A 241 -18.12 -16.33 -2.00
N ARG A 242 -18.03 -17.48 -2.68
CA ARG A 242 -18.76 -18.70 -2.34
C ARG A 242 -17.86 -19.90 -2.57
N LEU A 243 -17.95 -20.88 -1.68
CA LEU A 243 -17.44 -22.22 -1.94
C LEU A 243 -18.47 -22.95 -2.80
N VAL A 244 -17.99 -23.58 -3.87
CA VAL A 244 -18.80 -24.34 -4.81
C VAL A 244 -18.14 -25.68 -5.06
N THR A 245 -18.95 -26.73 -5.18
CA THR A 245 -18.48 -28.05 -5.61
C THR A 245 -18.34 -28.03 -7.14
N THR A 246 -17.20 -28.50 -7.64
CA THR A 246 -16.92 -28.60 -9.07
C THR A 246 -16.76 -30.05 -9.47
N GLU A 247 -17.25 -30.42 -10.65
CA GLU A 247 -16.98 -31.71 -11.28
C GLU A 247 -16.10 -31.48 -12.51
N ALA A 248 -15.13 -32.37 -12.74
CA ALA A 248 -14.30 -32.29 -13.93
C ALA A 248 -15.16 -32.58 -15.17
N GLY A 249 -15.35 -31.59 -16.03
CA GLY A 249 -16.02 -31.75 -17.30
C GLY A 249 -15.07 -32.25 -18.40
N GLU A 250 -15.65 -32.73 -19.50
CA GLU A 250 -14.92 -32.90 -20.76
C GLU A 250 -14.62 -31.52 -21.37
N ASN A 251 -13.37 -31.29 -21.75
CA ASN A 251 -12.95 -30.03 -22.35
C ASN A 251 -13.61 -29.93 -23.75
N PRO A 252 -14.54 -29.00 -24.02
CA PRO A 252 -15.07 -28.85 -25.36
C PRO A 252 -13.89 -28.49 -26.25
N ALA A 253 -13.60 -29.35 -27.23
CA ALA A 253 -12.50 -29.16 -28.18
C ALA A 253 -12.55 -27.72 -28.72
N ARG A 254 -11.45 -26.99 -28.54
CA ARG A 254 -11.25 -25.66 -29.13
C ARG A 254 -11.20 -25.74 -30.64
#